data_AF-A0A0M3FI84-F1
#
_entry.id   AF-A0A0M3FI84-F1
#
_cell.length_a   1.000
_cell.length_b   1.000
_cell.length_c   1.000
_cell.angle_alpha   90.00
_cell.angle_beta   90.00
_cell.angle_gamma   90.00
#
_symmetry.space_group_name_H-M   'P 1'
#
loop_
_entity.id
_entity.type
_entity.pdbx_description
1 polymer ?
#
loop_
_entity_poly.entity_id
_entity_poly.type
_entity_poly.pdbx_seq_one_letter_code
_entity_poly.pdbx_strand_id
1 'polypeptide(L)'
;MIDATIKAAQIQANYALISASIGAVGIILGILISWYTALHLQKVARLAETRRDVYLELIEHYSFMVNGFSKFLLDSHSWTFFFENITKFCITVDKAAFISTTETKKELYEFLESFNDNLNRRIQSVNEFMEAVEELEQLKIKRKNLTEIFNKKMELLDSLQIQNPRDERIPKILNFIDENLKESEKLEKLISDQEIDTFTKKNECHTQLREMLDEVNDLTLPITHSLRKELGAKTDIKLDYKIHQNNK
;
A
#
# COMPACT_ATOMS: atom_id res chain seq x y z
N MET A 1 87.49 0.68 -33.84
CA MET A 1 86.41 -0.32 -33.69
C MET A 1 85.75 -0.27 -32.33
N ILE A 2 86.50 -0.23 -31.22
CA ILE A 2 85.95 -0.21 -29.85
C ILE A 2 85.03 1.02 -29.59
N ASP A 3 85.42 2.23 -30.01
CA ASP A 3 84.61 3.45 -29.82
C ASP A 3 83.27 3.46 -30.57
N ALA A 4 83.23 2.85 -31.77
CA ALA A 4 81.99 2.76 -32.55
C ALA A 4 81.00 1.80 -31.89
N THR A 5 81.50 0.70 -31.31
CA THR A 5 80.70 -0.26 -30.55
C THR A 5 80.20 0.32 -29.24
N ILE A 6 81.00 1.13 -28.54
CA ILE A 6 80.58 1.82 -27.30
C ILE A 6 79.49 2.86 -27.59
N LYS A 7 79.61 3.65 -28.66
CA LYS A 7 78.57 4.62 -29.07
C LYS A 7 77.28 3.94 -29.51
N ALA A 8 77.36 2.84 -30.26
CA ALA A 8 76.19 2.06 -30.64
C ALA A 8 75.47 1.46 -29.41
N ALA A 9 76.23 0.93 -28.44
CA ALA A 9 75.69 0.43 -27.18
C ALA A 9 75.03 1.54 -26.33
N GLN A 10 75.61 2.75 -26.30
CA GLN A 10 75.02 3.90 -25.61
C GLN A 10 73.72 4.38 -26.27
N ILE A 11 73.65 4.40 -27.61
CA ILE A 11 72.42 4.75 -28.34
C ILE A 11 71.34 3.71 -28.05
N GLN A 12 71.68 2.42 -28.10
CA GLN A 12 70.74 1.33 -27.82
C GLN A 12 70.27 1.35 -26.35
N ALA A 13 71.15 1.67 -25.40
CA ALA A 13 70.80 1.86 -23.99
C ALA A 13 69.89 3.07 -23.77
N ASN A 14 70.10 4.18 -24.50
CA ASN A 14 69.25 5.37 -24.38
C ASN A 14 67.87 5.14 -25.00
N TYR A 15 67.77 4.45 -26.14
CA TYR A 15 66.49 4.01 -26.70
C TYR A 15 65.77 3.01 -25.78
N ALA A 16 66.50 2.11 -25.13
CA ALA A 16 65.94 1.21 -24.12
C ALA A 16 65.39 2.00 -22.91
N LEU A 17 66.11 3.02 -22.43
CA LEU A 17 65.65 3.90 -21.35
C LEU A 17 64.40 4.73 -21.71
N ILE A 18 64.37 5.30 -22.92
CA ILE A 18 63.21 6.06 -23.40
C ILE A 18 62.00 5.14 -23.59
N SER A 19 62.19 3.96 -24.21
CA SER A 19 61.11 2.98 -24.39
C SER A 19 60.60 2.41 -23.07
N ALA A 20 61.48 2.17 -22.10
CA ALA A 20 61.10 1.76 -20.75
C ALA A 20 60.32 2.87 -20.02
N SER A 21 60.70 4.13 -20.21
CA SER A 21 60.00 5.28 -19.62
C SER A 21 58.61 5.47 -20.23
N ILE A 22 58.47 5.36 -21.56
CA ILE A 22 57.18 5.41 -22.26
C ILE A 22 56.29 4.21 -21.87
N GLY A 23 56.88 3.02 -21.78
CA GLY A 23 56.20 1.81 -21.33
C GLY A 23 55.69 1.92 -19.89
N ALA A 24 56.51 2.47 -18.99
CA ALA A 24 56.14 2.70 -17.59
C ALA A 24 54.98 3.72 -17.47
N VAL A 25 55.03 4.83 -18.22
CA VAL A 25 53.94 5.81 -18.27
C VAL A 25 52.65 5.18 -18.83
N GLY A 26 52.75 4.35 -19.86
CA GLY A 26 51.61 3.63 -20.44
C GLY A 26 50.94 2.67 -19.45
N ILE A 27 51.73 1.94 -18.64
CA ILE A 27 51.21 1.07 -17.58
C ILE A 27 50.50 1.88 -16.49
N ILE A 28 51.10 2.98 -16.03
CA ILE A 28 50.52 3.84 -15.00
C ILE A 28 49.19 4.44 -15.49
N LEU A 29 49.14 4.97 -16.72
CA LEU A 29 47.90 5.50 -17.31
C LEU A 29 46.84 4.41 -17.49
N GLY A 30 47.22 3.21 -17.93
CA GLY A 30 46.32 2.07 -18.06
C GLY A 30 45.69 1.65 -16.73
N ILE A 31 46.46 1.65 -15.64
CA ILE A 31 45.96 1.36 -14.28
C ILE A 31 44.98 2.44 -13.83
N LEU A 32 45.29 3.73 -14.05
CA LEU A 32 44.41 4.83 -13.66
C LEU A 32 43.07 4.81 -14.42
N ILE A 33 43.09 4.57 -15.74
CA ILE A 33 41.88 4.46 -16.56
C ILE A 33 41.06 3.24 -16.14
N SER A 34 41.71 2.09 -15.93
CA SER A 34 41.04 0.86 -15.49
C SER A 34 40.40 1.03 -14.12
N TRP A 35 41.09 1.68 -13.17
CA TRP A 35 40.57 1.96 -11.83
C TRP A 35 39.40 2.95 -11.88
N TYR A 36 39.52 4.04 -12.64
CA TYR A 36 38.43 5.00 -12.82
C TYR A 36 37.19 4.35 -13.44
N THR A 37 37.39 3.51 -14.47
CA THR A 37 36.33 2.76 -15.13
C THR A 37 35.69 1.75 -14.18
N ALA A 38 36.50 1.03 -13.38
CA ALA A 38 36.00 0.08 -12.38
C ALA A 38 35.18 0.79 -11.27
N LEU A 39 35.65 1.93 -10.77
CA LEU A 39 34.91 2.74 -9.79
C LEU A 39 33.59 3.26 -10.37
N HIS A 40 33.61 3.71 -11.63
CA HIS A 40 32.42 4.16 -12.33
C HIS A 40 31.43 3.01 -12.53
N LEU A 41 31.88 1.85 -13.02
CA LEU A 41 31.07 0.64 -13.17
C LEU A 41 30.50 0.16 -11.84
N GLN A 42 31.28 0.19 -10.76
CA GLN A 42 30.82 -0.19 -9.43
C GLN A 42 29.74 0.77 -8.91
N LYS A 43 29.89 2.08 -9.12
CA LYS A 43 28.85 3.08 -8.79
C LYS A 43 27.58 2.86 -9.60
N VAL A 44 27.70 2.65 -10.91
CA VAL A 44 26.56 2.37 -11.80
C VAL A 44 25.86 1.08 -11.42
N ALA A 45 26.60 0.01 -11.16
CA ALA A 45 26.06 -1.28 -10.73
C ALA A 45 25.32 -1.16 -9.39
N ARG A 46 25.92 -0.47 -8.40
CA ARG A 46 25.29 -0.25 -7.10
C ARG A 46 24.04 0.63 -7.19
N LEU A 47 24.04 1.63 -8.08
CA LEU A 47 22.87 2.45 -8.36
C LEU A 47 21.76 1.63 -9.03
N ALA A 48 22.11 0.77 -9.99
CA ALA A 48 21.17 -0.13 -10.64
C ALA A 48 20.58 -1.16 -9.65
N GLU A 49 21.39 -1.70 -8.75
CA GLU A 49 20.95 -2.58 -7.66
C GLU A 49 20.00 -1.84 -6.71
N THR A 50 20.36 -0.63 -6.28
CA THR A 50 19.49 0.22 -5.44
C THR A 50 18.16 0.52 -6.12
N ARG A 51 18.17 0.86 -7.41
CA ARG A 51 16.94 1.09 -8.20
C ARG A 51 16.08 -0.16 -8.26
N ARG A 52 16.68 -1.31 -8.55
CA ARG A 52 15.97 -2.60 -8.59
C ARG A 52 15.26 -2.86 -7.26
N ASP A 53 15.98 -2.73 -6.15
CA ASP A 53 15.43 -3.03 -4.83
C ASP A 53 14.29 -2.07 -4.47
N VAL A 54 14.44 -0.76 -4.75
CA VAL A 54 13.37 0.23 -4.55
C VAL A 54 12.15 -0.02 -5.45
N TYR A 55 12.35 -0.41 -6.71
CA TYR A 55 11.24 -0.69 -7.63
C TYR A 55 10.50 -1.99 -7.28
N LEU A 56 11.22 -3.00 -6.78
CA LEU A 56 10.59 -4.21 -6.24
C LEU A 56 9.79 -3.91 -4.97
N GLU A 57 10.33 -3.07 -4.07
CA GLU A 57 9.60 -2.59 -2.88
C GLU A 57 8.31 -1.87 -3.28
N LEU A 58 8.34 -1.03 -4.33
CA LEU A 58 7.13 -0.37 -4.86
C LEU A 58 6.08 -1.36 -5.37
N ILE A 59 6.49 -2.36 -6.16
CA ILE A 59 5.57 -3.39 -6.70
C ILE A 59 4.96 -4.23 -5.57
N GLU A 60 5.75 -4.56 -4.55
CA GLU A 60 5.29 -5.27 -3.36
C GLU A 60 4.21 -4.45 -2.62
N HIS A 61 4.49 -3.16 -2.37
CA HIS A 61 3.53 -2.29 -1.68
C HIS A 61 2.30 -1.95 -2.50
N TYR A 62 2.40 -1.93 -3.83
CA TYR A 62 1.24 -1.90 -4.72
C TYR A 62 0.34 -3.12 -4.49
N SER A 63 0.94 -4.31 -4.42
CA SER A 63 0.21 -5.56 -4.18
C SER A 63 -0.45 -5.57 -2.79
N PHE A 64 0.24 -5.04 -1.77
CA PHE A 64 -0.35 -4.87 -0.43
C PHE A 64 -1.48 -3.85 -0.41
N MET A 65 -1.38 -2.76 -1.17
CA MET A 65 -2.47 -1.80 -1.32
C MET A 65 -3.70 -2.49 -1.91
N VAL A 66 -3.58 -3.18 -3.05
CA VAL A 66 -4.69 -3.91 -3.69
C VAL A 66 -5.31 -4.96 -2.73
N ASN A 67 -4.48 -5.65 -1.95
CA ASN A 67 -4.95 -6.56 -0.91
C ASN A 67 -5.67 -5.80 0.22
N GLY A 68 -5.19 -4.62 0.60
CA GLY A 68 -5.85 -3.71 1.55
C GLY A 68 -7.28 -3.35 1.11
N PHE A 69 -7.46 -2.95 -0.16
CA PHE A 69 -8.79 -2.74 -0.75
C PHE A 69 -9.64 -4.01 -0.65
N SER A 70 -9.13 -5.14 -1.13
CA SER A 70 -9.86 -6.41 -1.14
C SER A 70 -10.29 -6.86 0.26
N LYS A 71 -9.42 -6.71 1.26
CA LYS A 71 -9.71 -7.06 2.65
C LYS A 71 -10.77 -6.14 3.26
N PHE A 72 -10.69 -4.83 3.00
CA PHE A 72 -11.69 -3.86 3.46
C PHE A 72 -13.10 -4.17 2.94
N LEU A 73 -13.20 -4.63 1.70
CA LEU A 73 -14.47 -5.07 1.11
C LEU A 73 -15.03 -6.33 1.78
N LEU A 74 -14.17 -7.21 2.30
CA LEU A 74 -14.60 -8.44 2.98
C LEU A 74 -14.90 -8.21 4.46
N ASP A 75 -14.11 -7.36 5.10
CA ASP A 75 -14.11 -7.10 6.54
C ASP A 75 -14.08 -5.60 6.81
N SER A 76 -15.23 -5.05 7.21
CA SER A 76 -15.42 -3.63 7.51
C SER A 76 -14.53 -3.10 8.63
N HIS A 77 -14.02 -3.99 9.50
CA HIS A 77 -13.15 -3.62 10.61
C HIS A 77 -11.68 -3.48 10.21
N SER A 78 -11.34 -3.80 8.96
CA SER A 78 -9.97 -3.74 8.46
C SER A 78 -9.55 -2.37 7.91
N TRP A 79 -10.28 -1.29 8.26
CA TRP A 79 -10.02 0.08 7.81
C TRP A 79 -8.61 0.59 8.17
N THR A 80 -8.08 0.25 9.34
CA THR A 80 -6.69 0.61 9.70
C THR A 80 -5.68 -0.04 8.73
N PHE A 81 -5.89 -1.32 8.41
CA PHE A 81 -5.06 -2.05 7.45
C PHE A 81 -5.18 -1.46 6.04
N PHE A 82 -6.38 -1.05 5.64
CA PHE A 82 -6.63 -0.37 4.37
C PHE A 82 -5.81 0.93 4.23
N PHE A 83 -5.95 1.86 5.17
CA PHE A 83 -5.25 3.15 5.12
C PHE A 83 -3.73 3.02 5.29
N GLU A 84 -3.28 2.07 6.12
CA GLU A 84 -1.86 1.80 6.31
C GLU A 84 -1.20 1.36 4.98
N ASN A 85 -1.85 0.47 4.23
CA ASN A 85 -1.28 -0.02 2.96
C ASN A 85 -1.31 1.04 1.85
N ILE A 86 -2.34 1.90 1.79
CA ILE A 86 -2.34 3.07 0.90
C ILE A 86 -1.16 3.99 1.24
N THR A 87 -0.97 4.30 2.52
CA THR A 87 0.10 5.18 2.98
C THR A 87 1.48 4.62 2.62
N LYS A 88 1.71 3.33 2.90
CA LYS A 88 2.98 2.66 2.54
C LYS A 88 3.23 2.68 1.04
N PHE A 89 2.20 2.45 0.23
CA PHE A 89 2.31 2.53 -1.23
C PHE A 89 2.75 3.94 -1.67
N CYS A 90 2.07 5.00 -1.21
CA CYS A 90 2.45 6.38 -1.55
C CYS A 90 3.91 6.70 -1.14
N ILE A 91 4.35 6.25 0.05
CA ILE A 91 5.74 6.41 0.49
C ILE A 91 6.71 5.72 -0.48
N THR A 92 6.38 4.50 -0.94
CA THR A 92 7.24 3.78 -1.90
C THR A 92 7.25 4.40 -3.29
N VAL A 93 6.16 5.06 -3.71
CA VAL A 93 6.13 5.86 -4.95
C VAL A 93 7.11 7.03 -4.83
N ASP A 94 7.12 7.75 -3.71
CA ASP A 94 8.09 8.84 -3.46
C ASP A 94 9.54 8.33 -3.44
N LYS A 95 9.79 7.17 -2.81
CA LYS A 95 11.11 6.53 -2.84
C LYS A 95 11.55 6.18 -4.25
N ALA A 96 10.66 5.62 -5.06
CA ALA A 96 10.94 5.30 -6.46
C ALA A 96 11.23 6.58 -7.26
N ALA A 97 10.38 7.60 -7.14
CA ALA A 97 10.53 8.88 -7.79
C ALA A 97 11.87 9.58 -7.43
N PHE A 98 12.40 9.36 -6.23
CA PHE A 98 13.70 9.89 -5.81
C PHE A 98 14.89 9.25 -6.56
N ILE A 99 14.84 7.94 -6.83
CA ILE A 99 15.96 7.20 -7.44
C ILE A 99 15.85 7.10 -8.99
N SER A 100 14.66 7.39 -9.52
CA SER A 100 14.33 7.39 -10.95
C SER A 100 14.96 8.54 -11.74
N THR A 101 15.01 8.36 -13.06
CA THR A 101 15.31 9.45 -14.00
C THR A 101 14.20 10.48 -14.04
N THR A 102 14.47 11.67 -14.57
CA THR A 102 13.49 12.77 -14.63
C THR A 102 12.22 12.39 -15.41
N GLU A 103 12.33 11.59 -16.48
CA GLU A 103 11.19 11.13 -17.27
C GLU A 103 10.28 10.21 -16.44
N THR A 104 10.82 9.14 -15.88
CA THR A 104 10.07 8.19 -15.03
C THR A 104 9.54 8.85 -13.75
N LYS A 105 10.30 9.78 -13.15
CA LYS A 105 9.85 10.57 -12.00
C LYS A 105 8.60 11.37 -12.33
N LYS A 106 8.54 11.98 -13.52
CA LYS A 106 7.36 12.72 -13.96
C LYS A 106 6.15 11.79 -14.08
N GLU A 107 6.31 10.63 -14.71
CA GLU A 107 5.22 9.64 -14.84
C GLU A 107 4.73 9.11 -13.49
N LEU A 108 5.63 8.88 -12.52
CA LEU A 108 5.28 8.47 -11.16
C LEU A 108 4.45 9.53 -10.44
N TYR A 109 4.76 10.83 -10.62
CA TYR A 109 3.97 11.90 -10.00
C TYR A 109 2.63 12.13 -10.70
N GLU A 110 2.57 12.05 -12.03
CA GLU A 110 1.29 12.12 -12.77
C GLU A 110 0.36 10.96 -12.36
N PHE A 111 0.92 9.78 -12.14
CA PHE A 111 0.19 8.66 -11.54
C PHE A 111 -0.28 8.96 -10.12
N LEU A 112 0.60 9.45 -9.25
CA LEU A 112 0.27 9.71 -7.85
C LEU A 112 -0.82 10.78 -7.72
N GLU A 113 -0.77 11.81 -8.55
CA GLU A 113 -1.81 12.84 -8.65
C GLU A 113 -3.15 12.21 -9.07
N SER A 114 -3.16 11.40 -10.13
CA SER A 114 -4.36 10.70 -10.60
C SER A 114 -4.93 9.74 -9.54
N PHE A 115 -4.06 9.01 -8.84
CA PHE A 115 -4.42 8.12 -7.75
C PHE A 115 -5.05 8.89 -6.59
N ASN A 116 -4.43 9.99 -6.15
CA ASN A 116 -4.92 10.81 -5.05
C ASN A 116 -6.25 11.47 -5.39
N ASP A 117 -6.43 11.97 -6.62
CA ASP A 117 -7.71 12.53 -7.07
C ASP A 117 -8.82 11.48 -7.04
N ASN A 118 -8.53 10.26 -7.49
CA ASN A 118 -9.50 9.17 -7.44
C ASN A 118 -9.83 8.72 -6.01
N LEU A 119 -8.83 8.68 -5.13
CA LEU A 119 -9.05 8.40 -3.71
C LEU A 119 -9.91 9.50 -3.06
N ASN A 120 -9.57 10.77 -3.29
CA ASN A 120 -10.28 11.92 -2.70
C ASN A 120 -11.74 12.02 -3.15
N ARG A 121 -12.05 11.61 -4.38
CA ARG A 121 -13.44 11.56 -4.86
C ARG A 121 -14.29 10.51 -4.15
N ARG A 122 -13.67 9.47 -3.60
CA ARG A 122 -14.33 8.26 -3.09
C ARG A 122 -14.18 8.07 -1.58
N ILE A 123 -13.27 8.83 -0.96
CA ILE A 123 -12.99 8.76 0.49
C ILE A 123 -14.23 9.08 1.33
N GLN A 124 -15.11 9.95 0.85
CA GLN A 124 -16.34 10.27 1.55
C GLN A 124 -17.24 9.03 1.72
N SER A 125 -17.39 8.22 0.66
CA SER A 125 -18.17 6.98 0.72
C SER A 125 -17.55 5.94 1.68
N VAL A 126 -16.21 5.89 1.73
CA VAL A 126 -15.49 5.04 2.70
C VAL A 126 -15.78 5.48 4.13
N ASN A 127 -15.70 6.78 4.41
CA ASN A 127 -15.96 7.34 5.75
C ASN A 127 -17.41 7.11 6.17
N GLU A 128 -18.38 7.40 5.30
CA GLU A 128 -19.80 7.21 5.59
C GLU A 128 -20.15 5.75 5.88
N PHE A 129 -19.52 4.81 5.15
CA PHE A 129 -19.68 3.38 5.43
C PHE A 129 -19.07 3.01 6.79
N MET A 130 -17.87 3.49 7.12
CA MET A 130 -17.23 3.24 8.41
C MET A 130 -18.06 3.77 9.59
N GLU A 131 -18.57 4.99 9.48
CA GLU A 131 -19.44 5.60 10.48
C GLU A 131 -20.72 4.76 10.68
N ALA A 132 -21.35 4.32 9.58
CA ALA A 132 -22.56 3.50 9.67
C ALA A 132 -22.32 2.15 10.38
N VAL A 133 -21.16 1.52 10.15
CA VAL A 133 -20.75 0.29 10.84
C VAL A 133 -20.57 0.55 12.33
N GLU A 134 -19.86 1.62 12.71
CA GLU A 134 -19.64 1.97 14.11
C GLU A 134 -20.96 2.25 14.84
N GLU A 135 -21.87 3.02 14.23
CA GLU A 135 -23.20 3.30 14.77
C GLU A 135 -24.00 2.01 15.00
N LEU A 136 -23.97 1.08 14.03
CA LEU A 136 -24.65 -0.21 14.15
C LEU A 136 -24.10 -1.04 15.30
N GLU A 137 -22.78 -1.05 15.51
CA GLU A 137 -22.16 -1.72 16.64
C GLU A 137 -22.58 -1.13 17.98
N GLN A 138 -22.61 0.20 18.07
CA GLN A 138 -23.08 0.88 19.29
C GLN A 138 -24.52 0.52 19.62
N LEU A 139 -25.40 0.41 18.61
CA LEU A 139 -26.78 -0.05 18.81
C LEU A 139 -26.84 -1.51 19.27
N LYS A 140 -26.01 -2.39 18.68
CA LYS A 140 -25.92 -3.81 19.09
C LYS A 140 -25.42 -3.96 20.53
N ILE A 141 -24.46 -3.14 20.95
CA ILE A 141 -23.98 -3.08 22.34
C ILE A 141 -25.10 -2.61 23.27
N LYS A 142 -25.83 -1.55 22.91
CA LYS A 142 -26.98 -1.08 23.70
C LYS A 142 -28.03 -2.18 23.88
N ARG A 143 -28.34 -2.94 22.82
CA ARG A 143 -29.30 -4.06 22.88
C ARG A 143 -28.83 -5.16 23.82
N LYS A 144 -27.55 -5.52 23.75
CA LYS A 144 -26.94 -6.49 24.65
C LYS A 144 -27.05 -6.05 26.12
N ASN A 145 -26.73 -4.78 26.40
CA ASN A 145 -26.80 -4.23 27.76
C ASN A 145 -28.24 -4.19 28.30
N LEU A 146 -29.21 -3.78 27.48
CA LEU A 146 -30.64 -3.80 27.84
C LEU A 146 -31.09 -5.22 28.21
N THR A 147 -30.73 -6.20 27.38
CA THR A 147 -31.04 -7.62 27.62
C THR A 147 -30.42 -8.13 28.92
N GLU A 148 -29.18 -7.76 29.21
CA GLU A 148 -28.48 -8.17 30.43
C GLU A 148 -29.13 -7.56 31.69
N ILE A 149 -29.48 -6.28 31.64
CA ILE A 149 -30.18 -5.60 32.75
C ILE A 149 -31.55 -6.23 32.98
N PHE A 150 -32.30 -6.50 31.90
CA PHE A 150 -33.60 -7.15 31.98
C PHE A 150 -33.48 -8.54 32.63
N ASN A 151 -32.56 -9.38 32.16
CA ASN A 151 -32.34 -10.72 32.70
C ASN A 151 -31.99 -10.69 34.19
N LYS A 152 -31.04 -9.83 34.61
CA LYS A 152 -30.69 -9.64 36.02
C LYS A 152 -31.89 -9.25 36.88
N LYS A 153 -32.77 -8.40 36.35
CA LYS A 153 -33.98 -7.97 37.07
C LYS A 153 -35.04 -9.07 37.12
N MET A 154 -35.16 -9.92 36.10
CA MET A 154 -36.06 -11.07 36.15
C MET A 154 -35.56 -12.15 37.12
N GLU A 155 -34.25 -12.39 37.21
CA GLU A 155 -33.69 -13.28 38.25
C GLU A 155 -33.99 -12.77 39.66
N LEU A 156 -33.86 -11.46 39.90
CA LEU A 156 -34.24 -10.84 41.16
C LEU A 156 -35.74 -10.99 41.44
N LEU A 157 -36.59 -10.84 40.41
CA LEU A 157 -38.03 -11.03 40.55
C LEU A 157 -38.37 -12.46 40.98
N ASP A 158 -37.75 -13.46 40.35
CA ASP A 158 -37.96 -14.87 40.70
C ASP A 158 -37.59 -15.16 42.16
N SER A 159 -36.55 -14.47 42.68
CA SER A 159 -36.14 -14.58 44.08
C SER A 159 -37.15 -13.98 45.09
N LEU A 160 -38.01 -13.05 44.66
CA LEU A 160 -38.98 -12.38 45.54
C LEU A 160 -40.18 -13.25 45.91
N GLN A 161 -40.36 -14.42 45.28
CA GLN A 161 -41.40 -15.42 45.56
C GLN A 161 -42.78 -14.80 45.85
N ILE A 162 -43.28 -13.95 44.94
CA ILE A 162 -44.58 -13.30 45.14
C ILE A 162 -45.69 -14.35 45.01
N GLN A 163 -46.31 -14.71 46.14
CA GLN A 163 -47.39 -15.71 46.20
C GLN A 163 -48.80 -15.08 46.18
N ASN A 164 -48.91 -13.78 46.50
CA ASN A 164 -50.20 -13.09 46.56
C ASN A 164 -50.47 -12.32 45.26
N PRO A 165 -51.53 -12.65 44.49
CA PRO A 165 -51.89 -11.95 43.26
C PRO A 165 -52.29 -10.48 43.45
N ARG A 166 -52.56 -10.03 44.68
CA ARG A 166 -52.89 -8.64 45.03
C ARG A 166 -51.70 -7.86 45.59
N ASP A 167 -50.49 -8.39 45.48
CA ASP A 167 -49.29 -7.72 45.96
C ASP A 167 -49.08 -6.38 45.22
N GLU A 168 -48.91 -5.30 45.98
CA GLU A 168 -48.75 -3.93 45.47
C GLU A 168 -47.49 -3.75 44.60
N ARG A 169 -46.57 -4.72 44.62
CA ARG A 169 -45.38 -4.76 43.76
C ARG A 169 -45.70 -5.23 42.34
N ILE A 170 -46.77 -6.03 42.13
CA ILE A 170 -47.12 -6.60 40.82
C ILE A 170 -47.31 -5.52 39.74
N PRO A 171 -48.07 -4.42 39.97
CA PRO A 171 -48.19 -3.36 38.98
C PRO A 171 -46.85 -2.70 38.62
N LYS A 172 -45.93 -2.56 39.57
CA LYS A 172 -44.59 -2.00 39.33
C LYS A 172 -43.75 -2.91 38.46
N ILE A 173 -43.84 -4.23 38.68
CA ILE A 173 -43.15 -5.25 37.88
C ILE A 173 -43.71 -5.26 36.45
N LEU A 174 -45.03 -5.24 36.28
CA LEU A 174 -45.66 -5.19 34.97
C LEU A 174 -45.28 -3.92 34.20
N ASN A 175 -45.28 -2.76 34.86
CA ASN A 175 -44.82 -1.50 34.25
C ASN A 175 -43.34 -1.60 33.83
N PHE A 176 -42.47 -2.16 34.69
CA PHE A 176 -41.07 -2.37 34.34
C PHE A 176 -40.91 -3.26 33.10
N ILE A 177 -41.65 -4.37 33.02
CA ILE A 177 -41.62 -5.27 31.86
C ILE A 177 -42.12 -4.55 30.61
N ASP A 178 -43.24 -3.82 30.68
CA ASP A 178 -43.81 -3.07 29.57
C ASP A 178 -42.85 -1.96 29.06
N GLU A 179 -42.19 -1.23 29.95
CA GLU A 179 -41.18 -0.23 29.60
C GLU A 179 -39.98 -0.86 28.87
N ASN A 180 -39.49 -2.00 29.35
CA ASN A 180 -38.36 -2.70 28.70
C ASN A 180 -38.76 -3.29 27.34
N LEU A 181 -39.98 -3.80 27.20
CA LEU A 181 -40.50 -4.27 25.93
C LEU A 181 -40.57 -3.13 24.91
N LYS A 182 -41.14 -1.98 25.30
CA LYS A 182 -41.21 -0.79 24.44
C LYS A 182 -39.82 -0.27 24.05
N GLU A 183 -38.88 -0.25 24.98
CA GLU A 183 -37.50 0.16 24.70
C GLU A 183 -36.81 -0.84 23.75
N SER A 184 -37.02 -2.14 23.96
CA SER A 184 -36.48 -3.19 23.08
C SER A 184 -37.08 -3.12 21.68
N GLU A 185 -38.39 -2.90 21.53
CA GLU A 185 -39.04 -2.74 20.22
C GLU A 185 -38.50 -1.52 19.47
N LYS A 186 -38.35 -0.40 20.17
CA LYS A 186 -37.77 0.82 19.59
C LYS A 186 -36.33 0.57 19.13
N LEU A 187 -35.53 -0.10 19.95
CA LEU A 187 -34.14 -0.40 19.63
C LEU A 187 -34.01 -1.40 18.47
N GLU A 188 -34.88 -2.40 18.40
CA GLU A 188 -34.90 -3.35 17.28
C GLU A 188 -35.20 -2.64 15.97
N LYS A 189 -36.15 -1.71 15.97
CA LYS A 189 -36.45 -0.89 14.80
C LYS A 189 -35.24 -0.05 14.38
N LEU A 190 -34.59 0.63 15.32
CA LEU A 190 -33.39 1.42 15.03
C LEU A 190 -32.25 0.57 14.47
N ILE A 191 -32.04 -0.63 15.01
CA ILE A 191 -31.04 -1.58 14.49
C ILE A 191 -31.41 -1.98 13.06
N SER A 192 -32.67 -2.36 12.82
CA SER A 192 -33.12 -2.76 11.48
C SER A 192 -32.96 -1.64 10.45
N ASP A 193 -33.33 -0.40 10.80
CA ASP A 193 -33.17 0.76 9.92
C ASP A 193 -31.68 1.02 9.64
N GLN A 194 -30.83 0.93 10.66
CA GLN A 194 -29.37 1.09 10.53
C GLN A 194 -28.72 -0.03 9.70
N GLU A 195 -29.18 -1.27 9.83
CA GLU A 195 -28.66 -2.40 9.03
C GLU A 195 -28.93 -2.19 7.54
N ILE A 196 -30.09 -1.63 7.18
CA ILE A 196 -30.42 -1.27 5.80
C ILE A 196 -29.53 -0.12 5.30
N ASP A 197 -29.32 0.91 6.10
CA ASP A 197 -28.44 2.04 5.76
C ASP A 197 -26.99 1.57 5.57
N THR A 198 -26.46 0.80 6.52
CA THR A 198 -25.11 0.22 6.44
C THR A 198 -24.94 -0.67 5.21
N PHE A 199 -25.95 -1.49 4.88
CA PHE A 199 -25.91 -2.31 3.66
C PHE A 199 -25.88 -1.46 2.39
N THR A 200 -26.65 -0.38 2.35
CA THR A 200 -26.70 0.54 1.19
C THR A 200 -25.35 1.23 1.00
N LYS A 201 -24.81 1.83 2.07
CA LYS A 201 -23.49 2.49 2.06
C LYS A 201 -22.36 1.52 1.75
N LYS A 202 -22.44 0.28 2.25
CA LYS A 202 -21.49 -0.79 1.91
C LYS A 202 -21.45 -1.03 0.41
N ASN A 203 -22.60 -1.21 -0.24
CA ASN A 203 -22.67 -1.49 -1.67
C ASN A 203 -22.15 -0.32 -2.52
N GLU A 204 -22.47 0.91 -2.11
CA GLU A 204 -21.94 2.10 -2.76
C GLU A 204 -20.42 2.17 -2.64
N CYS A 205 -19.89 2.07 -1.41
CA CYS A 205 -18.47 2.05 -1.13
C CYS A 205 -17.75 0.95 -1.91
N HIS A 206 -18.31 -0.27 -1.93
CA HIS A 206 -17.78 -1.40 -2.69
C HIS A 206 -17.69 -1.10 -4.18
N THR A 207 -18.73 -0.51 -4.76
CA THR A 207 -18.77 -0.17 -6.18
C THR A 207 -17.69 0.87 -6.50
N GLN A 208 -17.62 1.94 -5.70
CA GLN A 208 -16.64 3.01 -5.90
C GLN A 208 -15.20 2.51 -5.75
N LEU A 209 -14.90 1.69 -4.74
CA LEU A 209 -13.57 1.14 -4.52
C LEU A 209 -13.16 0.16 -5.63
N ARG A 210 -14.11 -0.60 -6.18
CA ARG A 210 -13.85 -1.50 -7.31
C ARG A 210 -13.52 -0.72 -8.58
N GLU A 211 -14.31 0.30 -8.90
CA GLU A 211 -14.03 1.22 -10.01
C GLU A 211 -12.64 1.85 -9.85
N MET A 212 -12.30 2.32 -8.64
CA MET A 212 -10.97 2.87 -8.35
C MET A 212 -9.86 1.86 -8.62
N LEU A 213 -10.00 0.60 -8.18
CA LEU A 213 -8.99 -0.43 -8.43
C LEU A 213 -8.80 -0.68 -9.93
N ASP A 214 -9.89 -0.72 -10.70
CA ASP A 214 -9.84 -0.93 -12.14
C ASP A 214 -9.14 0.25 -12.86
N GLU A 215 -9.48 1.49 -12.46
CA GLU A 215 -8.82 2.70 -12.97
C GLU A 215 -7.33 2.74 -12.60
N VAL A 216 -6.97 2.39 -11.37
CA VAL A 216 -5.58 2.38 -10.91
C VAL A 216 -4.78 1.30 -11.63
N ASN A 217 -5.34 0.10 -11.82
CA ASN A 217 -4.71 -0.97 -12.59
C ASN A 217 -4.34 -0.50 -14.01
N ASP A 218 -5.23 0.24 -14.68
CA ASP A 218 -4.94 0.80 -16.01
C ASP A 218 -3.77 1.78 -16.03
N LEU A 219 -3.66 2.59 -14.98
CA LEU A 219 -2.59 3.59 -14.85
C LEU A 219 -1.24 2.96 -14.48
N THR A 220 -1.20 1.70 -14.01
CA THR A 220 0.07 1.04 -13.61
C THR A 220 0.93 0.60 -14.79
N LEU A 221 0.34 0.41 -15.97
CA LEU A 221 1.04 -0.17 -17.12
C LEU A 221 2.14 0.74 -17.69
N PRO A 222 1.91 2.05 -17.92
CA PRO A 222 2.97 2.99 -18.30
C PRO A 222 4.13 3.02 -17.31
N ILE A 223 3.83 3.07 -16.01
CA ILE A 223 4.83 3.12 -14.94
C ILE A 223 5.68 1.86 -14.94
N THR A 224 5.04 0.69 -15.02
CA THR A 224 5.74 -0.60 -15.07
C THR A 224 6.74 -0.65 -16.23
N HIS A 225 6.36 -0.10 -17.39
CA HIS A 225 7.26 -0.01 -18.54
C HIS A 225 8.46 0.91 -18.28
N SER A 226 8.23 2.10 -17.71
CA SER A 226 9.30 3.06 -17.44
C SER A 226 10.28 2.56 -16.37
N LEU A 227 9.77 1.92 -15.31
CA LEU A 227 10.61 1.27 -14.29
C LEU A 227 11.46 0.14 -14.90
N ARG A 228 10.86 -0.73 -15.74
CA ARG A 228 11.59 -1.82 -16.43
C ARG A 228 12.65 -1.30 -17.41
N LYS A 229 12.34 -0.22 -18.13
CA LYS A 229 13.28 0.45 -19.06
C LYS A 229 14.52 0.94 -18.32
N GLU A 230 14.35 1.52 -17.13
CA GLU A 230 15.49 1.97 -16.31
C GLU A 230 16.36 0.84 -15.76
N LEU A 231 15.79 -0.34 -15.55
CA LEU A 231 16.53 -1.55 -15.17
C LEU A 231 17.22 -2.23 -16.36
N GLY A 232 17.05 -1.72 -17.59
CA GLY A 232 17.58 -2.34 -18.81
C GLY A 232 16.87 -3.64 -19.19
N ALA A 233 15.67 -3.89 -18.64
CA ALA A 233 14.89 -5.09 -18.94
C ALA A 233 14.27 -4.99 -20.34
N LYS A 234 14.49 -6.00 -21.18
CA LYS A 234 13.79 -6.12 -22.47
C LYS A 234 12.32 -6.41 -22.20
N THR A 235 11.47 -5.46 -22.56
CA THR A 235 10.02 -5.55 -22.33
C THR A 235 9.31 -5.49 -23.67
N ASP A 236 8.49 -6.51 -23.98
CA ASP A 236 7.60 -6.46 -25.14
C ASP A 236 6.34 -5.70 -24.75
N ILE A 237 6.37 -4.39 -25.01
CA ILE A 237 5.28 -3.47 -24.69
C ILE A 237 3.98 -3.95 -25.34
N LYS A 238 4.00 -4.41 -26.60
CA LYS A 238 2.77 -4.83 -27.28
C LYS A 238 2.15 -6.08 -26.66
N LEU A 239 2.99 -7.01 -26.21
CA LEU A 239 2.52 -8.22 -25.53
C LEU A 239 2.00 -7.91 -24.13
N ASP A 240 2.68 -7.06 -23.36
CA ASP A 240 2.25 -6.66 -22.01
C ASP A 240 0.90 -5.93 -22.03
N TYR A 241 0.68 -5.03 -22.99
CA TYR A 241 -0.63 -4.39 -23.20
C TYR A 241 -1.72 -5.41 -23.54
N LYS A 242 -1.42 -6.43 -24.35
CA LYS A 242 -2.38 -7.52 -24.65
C LYS A 242 -2.68 -8.39 -23.43
N ILE A 243 -1.68 -8.68 -22.60
CA ILE A 243 -1.85 -9.47 -21.37
C ILE A 243 -2.73 -8.69 -20.38
N HIS A 244 -2.51 -7.38 -20.23
CA HIS A 244 -3.35 -6.53 -19.36
C HIS A 244 -4.79 -6.44 -19.86
N GLN A 245 -5.01 -6.32 -21.18
CA GLN A 245 -6.37 -6.26 -21.74
C GLN A 245 -7.13 -7.59 -21.64
N ASN A 246 -6.43 -8.73 -21.72
CA ASN A 246 -7.06 -10.06 -21.62
C ASN A 246 -7.34 -10.51 -20.18
N ASN A 247 -6.81 -9.81 -19.17
CA ASN A 247 -6.99 -10.11 -17.75
C ASN A 247 -7.96 -9.13 -17.05
N LYS A 248 -8.63 -8.25 -17.80
CA LYS A 248 -9.82 -7.52 -17.37
C LYS A 248 -11.06 -8.38 -17.53
#